data_AF-A0A4V2AI35-F1
#
_entry.id   AF-A0A4V2AI35-F1
#
_cell.length_a   1.000
_cell.length_b   1.000
_cell.length_c   1.000
_cell.angle_alpha   90.00
_cell.angle_beta   90.00
_cell.angle_gamma   90.00
#
_symmetry.space_group_name_H-M   'P 1'
#
loop_
_entity.id
_entity.type
_entity.pdbx_description
1 polymer ?
#
loop_
_entity_poly.entity_id
_entity_poly.type
_entity_poly.pdbx_seq_one_letter_code
_entity_poly.pdbx_strand_id
1 'polypeptide(L)'
;AIPERQPQLNTPDKSYHGAVWTEAVKPLGPIAYILRARVILLRDLGPALSPFNAFQTLQGLETLPLRIARHSENAQKVVDFLSTRFEVDKVIHPSKQDGIARQRADKYLPRGFGGLLGFELKGGLEAGKRFIDSLQLLYHVANIGDARSLAIHPASTTHSQLSVEDQIASGVSQGYVRLSIGLEHIDDIIADITQALEKSAG
;
A
#
# COMPACT_ATOMS: atom_id res chain seq x y z
N ALA A 1 17.28 -14.79 -23.03
CA ALA A 1 16.93 -15.31 -21.69
C ALA A 1 17.64 -16.65 -21.50
N ILE A 2 17.98 -17.04 -20.26
CA ILE A 2 18.59 -18.35 -19.94
C ILE A 2 17.43 -19.35 -19.76
N PRO A 3 17.12 -20.21 -20.76
CA PRO A 3 15.89 -21.02 -20.78
C PRO A 3 15.78 -21.95 -19.56
N GLU A 4 16.91 -22.40 -19.04
CA GLU A 4 17.03 -23.32 -17.89
C GLU A 4 16.52 -22.70 -16.59
N ARG A 5 16.49 -21.36 -16.48
CA ARG A 5 15.92 -20.65 -15.31
C ARG A 5 14.40 -20.55 -15.35
N GLN A 6 13.78 -20.83 -16.51
CA GLN A 6 12.34 -20.76 -16.73
C GLN A 6 11.85 -22.02 -17.45
N PRO A 7 12.10 -23.23 -16.90
CA PRO A 7 11.84 -24.49 -17.60
C PRO A 7 10.36 -24.62 -17.97
N GLN A 8 9.45 -24.17 -17.11
CA GLN A 8 8.00 -24.19 -17.34
C GLN A 8 7.54 -23.37 -18.56
N LEU A 9 8.36 -22.46 -19.08
CA LEU A 9 8.06 -21.69 -20.29
C LEU A 9 8.79 -22.23 -21.53
N ASN A 10 9.89 -22.98 -21.33
CA ASN A 10 10.84 -23.35 -22.38
C ASN A 10 10.93 -24.86 -22.66
N THR A 11 10.18 -25.69 -21.93
CA THR A 11 10.06 -27.13 -22.21
C THR A 11 8.61 -27.51 -22.56
N PRO A 12 8.39 -28.65 -23.23
CA PRO A 12 7.04 -29.09 -23.60
C PRO A 12 6.12 -29.26 -22.40
N ASP A 13 5.00 -28.53 -22.41
CA ASP A 13 3.97 -28.62 -21.37
C ASP A 13 2.96 -29.72 -21.71
N LYS A 14 3.05 -30.85 -21.00
CA LYS A 14 2.17 -32.01 -21.21
C LYS A 14 0.70 -31.70 -20.94
N SER A 15 0.40 -30.69 -20.13
CA SER A 15 -0.98 -30.29 -19.83
C SER A 15 -1.63 -29.46 -20.94
N TYR A 16 -0.87 -29.14 -21.99
CA TYR A 16 -1.31 -28.31 -23.10
C TYR A 16 -0.66 -28.78 -24.43
N HIS A 17 -0.85 -30.06 -24.75
CA HIS A 17 -0.43 -30.68 -26.02
C HIS A 17 1.07 -30.56 -26.35
N GLY A 18 1.94 -30.48 -25.33
CA GLY A 18 3.38 -30.36 -25.52
C GLY A 18 3.83 -28.95 -25.93
N ALA A 19 2.98 -27.93 -25.73
CA ALA A 19 3.33 -26.55 -26.05
C ALA A 19 4.62 -26.11 -25.35
N VAL A 20 5.52 -25.50 -26.11
CA VAL A 20 6.65 -24.74 -25.56
C VAL A 20 6.21 -23.27 -25.59
N TRP A 21 5.89 -22.70 -24.43
CA TRP A 21 5.19 -21.41 -24.34
C TRP A 21 5.94 -20.24 -25.00
N THR A 22 7.27 -20.21 -24.90
CA THR A 22 8.10 -19.20 -25.57
C THR A 22 8.07 -19.29 -27.09
N GLU A 23 7.76 -20.46 -27.64
CA GLU A 23 7.62 -20.70 -29.07
C GLU A 23 6.19 -20.49 -29.55
N ALA A 24 5.21 -21.07 -28.83
CA ALA A 24 3.80 -21.08 -29.19
C ALA A 24 3.19 -19.67 -29.32
N VAL A 25 3.71 -18.70 -28.58
CA VAL A 25 3.17 -17.32 -28.57
C VAL A 25 3.94 -16.34 -29.43
N LYS A 26 5.02 -16.75 -30.12
CA LYS A 26 5.85 -15.85 -30.94
C LYS A 26 5.03 -14.94 -31.87
N PRO A 27 3.98 -15.43 -32.56
CA PRO A 27 3.14 -14.57 -33.42
C PRO A 27 2.35 -13.50 -32.67
N LEU A 28 2.14 -13.65 -31.36
CA LEU A 28 1.34 -12.78 -30.50
C LEU A 28 2.19 -11.81 -29.65
N GLY A 29 3.52 -11.89 -29.75
CA GLY A 29 4.46 -11.08 -28.98
C GLY A 29 4.96 -11.76 -27.69
N PRO A 30 5.63 -11.02 -26.79
CA PRO A 30 6.32 -11.58 -25.62
C PRO A 30 5.38 -11.93 -24.46
N ILE A 31 4.30 -12.67 -24.73
CA ILE A 31 3.21 -12.94 -23.79
C ILE A 31 3.22 -14.34 -23.17
N ALA A 32 4.33 -15.08 -23.29
CA ALA A 32 4.43 -16.48 -22.87
C ALA A 32 4.04 -16.68 -21.40
N TYR A 33 4.52 -15.80 -20.53
CA TYR A 33 4.23 -15.83 -19.10
C TYR A 33 2.73 -15.66 -18.81
N ILE A 34 2.13 -14.58 -19.32
CA ILE A 34 0.73 -14.25 -19.01
C ILE A 34 -0.25 -15.23 -19.66
N LEU A 35 0.07 -15.75 -20.84
CA LEU A 35 -0.75 -16.77 -21.48
C LEU A 35 -0.72 -18.06 -20.67
N ARG A 36 0.46 -18.54 -20.29
CA ARG A 36 0.59 -19.74 -19.45
C ARG A 36 -0.13 -19.57 -18.11
N ALA A 37 0.05 -18.44 -17.44
CA ALA A 37 -0.65 -18.15 -16.18
C ALA A 37 -2.18 -18.24 -16.33
N ARG A 38 -2.72 -17.77 -17.47
CA ARG A 38 -4.15 -17.85 -17.78
C ARG A 38 -4.63 -19.27 -18.07
N VAL A 39 -3.94 -20.02 -18.92
CA VAL A 39 -4.46 -21.32 -19.41
C VAL A 39 -4.11 -22.50 -18.52
N ILE A 40 -3.12 -22.34 -17.64
CA ILE A 40 -2.74 -23.35 -16.65
C ILE A 40 -3.21 -22.95 -15.26
N LEU A 41 -2.66 -21.88 -14.69
CA LEU A 41 -2.91 -21.55 -13.27
C LEU A 41 -4.35 -21.11 -13.02
N LEU A 42 -4.90 -20.20 -13.84
CA LEU A 42 -6.28 -19.77 -13.69
C LEU A 42 -7.26 -20.92 -13.97
N ARG A 43 -6.97 -21.79 -14.95
CA ARG A 43 -7.80 -22.97 -15.26
C ARG A 43 -7.82 -23.96 -14.08
N ASP A 44 -6.65 -24.26 -13.52
CA ASP A 44 -6.49 -25.37 -12.56
C ASP A 44 -6.73 -24.93 -11.11
N LEU A 45 -6.40 -23.68 -10.76
CA LEU A 45 -6.55 -23.14 -9.39
C LEU A 45 -7.85 -22.32 -9.22
N GLY A 46 -8.47 -21.89 -10.30
CA GLY A 46 -9.76 -21.18 -10.29
C GLY A 46 -9.84 -19.77 -9.69
N PRO A 47 -8.79 -18.93 -9.57
CA PRO A 47 -8.92 -17.55 -9.08
C PRO A 47 -9.55 -16.61 -10.13
N ALA A 48 -10.77 -16.94 -10.59
CA ALA A 48 -11.50 -16.17 -11.59
C ALA A 48 -12.13 -14.91 -10.96
N LEU A 49 -11.92 -13.75 -11.59
CA LEU A 49 -12.52 -12.49 -11.18
C LEU A 49 -14.02 -12.47 -11.55
N SER A 50 -14.87 -12.11 -10.60
CA SER A 50 -16.29 -11.82 -10.88
C SER A 50 -16.43 -10.72 -11.94
N PRO A 51 -17.26 -10.91 -12.99
CA PRO A 51 -17.52 -9.87 -13.99
C PRO A 51 -18.04 -8.57 -13.39
N PHE A 52 -18.84 -8.66 -12.32
CA PHE A 52 -19.31 -7.47 -11.60
C PHE A 52 -18.16 -6.70 -10.95
N ASN A 53 -17.22 -7.39 -10.30
CA ASN A 53 -16.04 -6.75 -9.71
C ASN A 53 -15.11 -6.16 -10.79
N ALA A 54 -15.01 -6.81 -11.95
CA ALA A 54 -14.30 -6.26 -13.10
C ALA A 54 -14.93 -4.94 -13.57
N PHE A 55 -16.26 -4.89 -13.68
CA PHE A 55 -16.99 -3.66 -14.01
C PHE A 55 -16.75 -2.55 -12.98
N GLN A 56 -16.86 -2.85 -11.69
CA GLN A 56 -16.57 -1.86 -10.63
C GLN A 56 -15.13 -1.36 -10.66
N THR A 57 -14.18 -2.23 -11.02
CA THR A 57 -12.76 -1.86 -11.18
C THR A 57 -12.58 -0.92 -12.37
N LEU A 58 -13.25 -1.19 -13.50
CA LEU A 58 -13.22 -0.31 -14.67
C LEU A 58 -13.79 1.07 -14.35
N GLN A 59 -14.91 1.14 -13.62
CA GLN A 59 -15.47 2.42 -13.13
C GLN A 59 -14.46 3.19 -12.26
N GLY A 60 -13.74 2.50 -11.38
CA GLY A 60 -12.67 3.11 -10.60
C GLY A 60 -11.50 3.62 -11.46
N LEU A 61 -11.11 2.87 -12.50
CA LEU A 61 -9.96 3.20 -13.36
C LEU A 61 -10.15 4.51 -14.15
N GLU A 62 -11.39 4.85 -14.52
CA GLU A 62 -11.72 6.09 -15.25
C GLU A 62 -11.23 7.36 -14.52
N THR A 63 -11.20 7.33 -13.19
CA THR A 63 -10.78 8.48 -12.36
C THR A 63 -9.43 8.29 -11.68
N LEU A 64 -8.73 7.18 -11.96
CA LEU A 64 -7.43 6.86 -11.37
C LEU A 64 -6.41 8.02 -11.39
N PRO A 65 -6.14 8.69 -12.52
CA PRO A 65 -5.12 9.75 -12.56
C PRO A 65 -5.50 10.96 -11.68
N LEU A 66 -6.80 11.26 -11.54
CA LEU A 66 -7.29 12.34 -10.69
C LEU A 66 -7.12 11.99 -9.21
N ARG A 67 -7.53 10.77 -8.84
CA ARG A 67 -7.47 10.30 -7.45
C ARG A 67 -6.03 10.18 -6.95
N ILE A 68 -5.13 9.55 -7.72
CA ILE A 68 -3.75 9.33 -7.29
C ILE A 68 -2.98 10.65 -7.10
N ALA A 69 -3.25 11.65 -7.95
CA ALA A 69 -2.69 12.99 -7.78
C ALA A 69 -3.13 13.62 -6.45
N ARG A 70 -4.44 13.60 -6.15
CA ARG A 70 -4.98 14.15 -4.91
C ARG A 70 -4.53 13.38 -3.67
N HIS A 71 -4.50 12.05 -3.71
CA HIS A 71 -3.93 11.22 -2.64
C HIS A 71 -2.49 11.64 -2.31
N SER A 72 -1.66 11.80 -3.34
CA SER A 72 -0.25 12.17 -3.17
C SER A 72 -0.09 13.60 -2.65
N GLU A 73 -0.89 14.54 -3.14
CA GLU A 73 -0.90 15.93 -2.68
C GLU A 73 -1.31 16.03 -1.20
N ASN A 74 -2.43 15.40 -0.83
CA ASN A 74 -2.92 15.40 0.54
C ASN A 74 -1.92 14.72 1.48
N ALA A 75 -1.38 13.56 1.10
CA ALA A 75 -0.39 12.87 1.92
C ALA A 75 0.87 13.70 2.15
N GLN A 76 1.38 14.41 1.14
CA GLN A 76 2.53 15.30 1.32
C GLN A 76 2.23 16.41 2.33
N LYS A 77 1.05 17.02 2.29
CA LYS A 77 0.63 18.04 3.27
C LYS A 77 0.52 17.47 4.69
N VAL A 78 -0.03 16.25 4.84
CA VAL A 78 -0.08 15.54 6.13
C VAL A 78 1.33 15.21 6.63
N VAL A 79 2.23 14.76 5.76
CA VAL A 79 3.63 14.48 6.09
C VAL A 79 4.34 15.72 6.62
N ASP A 80 4.12 16.87 5.98
CA ASP A 80 4.73 18.13 6.40
C ASP A 80 4.13 18.63 7.72
N PHE A 81 2.81 18.51 7.90
CA PHE A 81 2.15 18.79 9.18
C PHE A 81 2.69 17.91 10.32
N LEU A 82 2.74 16.59 10.14
CA LEU A 82 3.23 15.67 11.17
C LEU A 82 4.70 15.92 11.53
N SER A 83 5.50 16.39 10.57
CA SER A 83 6.91 16.72 10.80
C SER A 83 7.10 17.92 11.75
N THR A 84 6.06 18.73 12.01
CA THR A 84 6.12 19.85 12.94
C THR A 84 5.53 19.53 14.32
N ARG A 85 5.03 18.32 14.54
CA ARG A 85 4.34 17.93 15.78
C ARG A 85 5.32 17.40 16.81
N PHE A 86 5.20 17.87 18.05
CA PHE A 86 6.06 17.45 19.15
C PHE A 86 5.77 16.01 19.60
N GLU A 87 4.53 15.56 19.46
CA GLU A 87 4.04 14.23 19.83
C GLU A 87 4.61 13.12 18.93
N VAL A 88 5.06 13.50 17.72
CA VAL A 88 5.57 12.61 16.68
C VAL A 88 7.10 12.54 16.79
N ASP A 89 7.62 11.32 16.87
CA ASP A 89 9.06 11.06 16.90
C ASP A 89 9.66 10.98 15.49
N LYS A 90 8.92 10.34 14.58
CA LYS A 90 9.39 10.05 13.23
C LYS A 90 8.23 10.01 12.23
N VAL A 91 8.47 10.55 11.04
CA VAL A 91 7.56 10.41 9.88
C VAL A 91 8.22 9.53 8.83
N ILE A 92 7.48 8.54 8.34
CA ILE A 92 7.92 7.52 7.39
C ILE A 92 7.14 7.72 6.08
N HIS A 93 7.81 8.33 5.10
CA HIS A 93 7.26 8.60 3.77
C HIS A 93 8.41 8.77 2.77
N PRO A 94 8.25 8.45 1.46
CA PRO A 94 9.35 8.58 0.50
C PRO A 94 9.97 9.98 0.44
N SER A 95 9.19 11.05 0.69
CA SER A 95 9.73 12.42 0.75
C SER A 95 10.57 12.75 1.98
N LYS A 96 10.57 11.89 3.01
CA LYS A 96 11.40 12.00 4.22
C LYS A 96 12.58 11.02 4.22
N GLN A 97 12.72 10.20 3.16
CA GLN A 97 13.88 9.33 2.99
C GLN A 97 15.13 10.14 2.58
N ASP A 98 16.29 9.51 2.77
CA ASP A 98 17.60 10.00 2.37
C ASP A 98 18.35 8.97 1.50
N GLY A 99 19.57 9.32 1.08
CA GLY A 99 20.49 8.44 0.36
C GLY A 99 19.88 7.79 -0.90
N ILE A 100 20.18 6.51 -1.10
CA ILE A 100 19.73 5.75 -2.28
C ILE A 100 18.22 5.57 -2.33
N ALA A 101 17.55 5.50 -1.17
CA ALA A 101 16.10 5.37 -1.09
C ALA A 101 15.43 6.63 -1.64
N ARG A 102 15.91 7.81 -1.22
CA ARG A 102 15.45 9.09 -1.76
C ARG A 102 15.69 9.24 -3.25
N GLN A 103 16.91 8.93 -3.71
CA GLN A 103 17.25 8.98 -5.14
C GLN A 103 16.32 8.10 -5.99
N ARG A 104 15.96 6.91 -5.50
CA ARG A 104 15.01 6.02 -6.18
C ARG A 104 13.59 6.58 -6.15
N ALA A 105 13.14 7.13 -5.03
CA ALA A 105 11.84 7.76 -4.92
C ALA A 105 11.70 8.91 -5.94
N ASP A 106 12.65 9.84 -5.98
CA ASP A 106 12.61 10.97 -6.91
C ASP A 106 12.67 10.51 -8.38
N LYS A 107 13.45 9.47 -8.69
CA LYS A 107 13.56 8.93 -10.05
C LYS A 107 12.29 8.22 -10.53
N TYR A 108 11.67 7.40 -9.69
CA TYR A 108 10.57 6.51 -10.09
C TYR A 108 9.18 7.04 -9.74
N LEU A 109 9.07 8.00 -8.82
CA LEU A 109 7.80 8.61 -8.38
C LEU A 109 7.74 10.13 -8.69
N PRO A 110 8.01 10.56 -9.94
CA PRO A 110 8.16 11.99 -10.26
C PRO A 110 6.85 12.78 -10.18
N ARG A 111 5.70 12.11 -10.01
CA ARG A 111 4.35 12.72 -10.00
C ARG A 111 3.67 12.66 -8.63
N GLY A 112 4.44 12.44 -7.57
CA GLY A 112 3.95 12.29 -6.21
C GLY A 112 4.31 10.94 -5.60
N PHE A 113 4.44 10.93 -4.28
CA PHE A 113 4.99 9.81 -3.51
C PHE A 113 3.92 8.82 -3.00
N GLY A 114 2.69 8.93 -3.48
CA GLY A 114 1.56 8.10 -3.08
C GLY A 114 0.84 8.63 -1.83
N GLY A 115 -0.31 8.00 -1.51
CA GLY A 115 -1.16 8.39 -0.39
C GLY A 115 -0.83 7.71 0.95
N LEU A 116 0.21 6.87 0.99
CA LEU A 116 0.52 6.04 2.16
C LEU A 116 1.72 6.63 2.92
N LEU A 117 1.53 6.85 4.21
CA LEU A 117 2.60 7.22 5.14
C LEU A 117 2.47 6.46 6.46
N GLY A 118 3.55 6.45 7.22
CA GLY A 118 3.53 6.06 8.62
C GLY A 118 4.15 7.14 9.48
N PHE A 119 3.89 7.08 10.78
CA PHE A 119 4.58 7.91 11.77
C PHE A 119 4.64 7.18 13.10
N GLU A 120 5.58 7.57 13.95
CA GLU A 120 5.79 6.99 15.27
C GLU A 120 5.45 8.01 16.36
N LEU A 121 4.59 7.63 17.30
CA LEU A 121 4.20 8.43 18.45
C LEU A 121 5.17 8.19 19.62
N LYS A 122 5.62 9.27 20.25
CA LYS A 122 6.51 9.21 21.43
C LYS A 122 5.89 8.48 22.63
N GLY A 123 4.57 8.55 22.77
CA GLY A 123 3.82 7.87 23.83
C GLY A 123 3.62 6.36 23.61
N GLY A 124 4.19 5.78 22.55
CA GLY A 124 4.19 4.34 22.29
C GLY A 124 2.78 3.75 22.14
N LEU A 125 2.60 2.53 22.65
CA LEU A 125 1.40 1.71 22.45
C LEU A 125 0.11 2.42 22.86
N GLU A 126 0.12 3.03 24.04
CA GLU A 126 -1.08 3.64 24.62
C GLU A 126 -1.47 4.93 23.90
N ALA A 127 -0.50 5.73 23.47
CA ALA A 127 -0.77 6.88 22.60
C ALA A 127 -1.29 6.44 21.23
N GLY A 128 -0.74 5.36 20.65
CA GLY A 128 -1.21 4.79 19.39
C GLY A 128 -2.67 4.32 19.44
N LYS A 129 -3.06 3.62 20.52
CA LYS A 129 -4.45 3.24 20.76
C LYS A 129 -5.36 4.46 20.90
N ARG A 130 -5.01 5.41 21.79
CA ARG A 130 -5.79 6.63 22.01
C ARG A 130 -5.95 7.46 20.74
N PHE A 131 -4.89 7.57 19.94
CA PHE A 131 -4.93 8.28 18.65
C PHE A 131 -5.99 7.65 17.73
N ILE A 132 -5.92 6.34 17.49
CA ILE A 132 -6.86 5.65 16.61
C ILE A 132 -8.30 5.75 17.12
N ASP A 133 -8.52 5.56 18.42
CA ASP A 133 -9.86 5.62 19.03
C ASP A 133 -10.44 7.05 19.04
N SER A 134 -9.59 8.07 18.90
CA SER A 134 -9.99 9.47 18.90
C SER A 134 -10.35 10.02 17.53
N LEU A 135 -10.00 9.33 16.43
CA LEU A 135 -10.29 9.79 15.06
C LEU A 135 -11.80 9.83 14.81
N GLN A 136 -12.25 10.87 14.12
CA GLN A 136 -13.66 11.13 13.83
C GLN A 136 -13.96 11.13 12.33
N LEU A 137 -12.94 11.34 11.48
CA LEU A 137 -13.05 11.32 10.03
C LEU A 137 -12.31 10.12 9.43
N LEU A 138 -11.07 9.89 9.88
CA LEU A 138 -10.25 8.78 9.38
C LEU A 138 -10.80 7.44 9.89
N TYR A 139 -11.16 6.55 8.98
CA TYR A 139 -11.71 5.24 9.35
C TYR A 139 -10.63 4.30 9.91
N HIS A 140 -10.93 3.66 11.04
CA HIS A 140 -10.09 2.62 11.61
C HIS A 140 -10.35 1.27 10.90
N VAL A 141 -9.62 1.02 9.80
CA VAL A 141 -9.71 -0.22 9.02
C VAL A 141 -8.37 -0.60 8.39
N ALA A 142 -8.21 -1.87 8.02
CA ALA A 142 -6.94 -2.41 7.54
C ALA A 142 -6.67 -2.21 6.04
N ASN A 143 -7.69 -1.96 5.22
CA ASN A 143 -7.51 -1.75 3.77
C ASN A 143 -6.81 -0.42 3.47
N ILE A 144 -6.37 -0.25 2.21
CA ILE A 144 -5.59 0.90 1.73
C ILE A 144 -6.12 1.31 0.36
N GLY A 145 -6.01 2.60 0.02
CA GLY A 145 -6.29 3.10 -1.34
C GLY A 145 -7.77 3.32 -1.65
N ASP A 146 -8.63 3.35 -0.63
CA ASP A 146 -9.99 3.90 -0.75
C ASP A 146 -9.91 5.42 -0.98
N ALA A 147 -10.98 6.01 -1.51
CA ALA A 147 -11.16 7.45 -1.58
C ALA A 147 -11.19 8.11 -0.19
N ARG A 148 -11.51 7.34 0.85
CA ARG A 148 -11.56 7.78 2.25
C ARG A 148 -10.18 7.69 2.89
N SER A 149 -9.90 8.60 3.81
CA SER A 149 -8.72 8.54 4.66
C SER A 149 -8.88 7.46 5.71
N LEU A 150 -7.86 6.61 5.87
CA LEU A 150 -7.88 5.43 6.75
C LEU A 150 -6.66 5.46 7.67
N ALA A 151 -6.84 4.99 8.90
CA ALA A 151 -5.77 4.89 9.88
C ALA A 151 -5.76 3.50 10.52
N ILE A 152 -4.57 3.02 10.86
CA ILE A 152 -4.42 1.80 11.65
C ILE A 152 -3.18 1.89 12.53
N HIS A 153 -3.29 1.36 13.74
CA HIS A 153 -2.17 1.15 14.66
C HIS A 153 -1.84 -0.35 14.71
N PRO A 154 -0.84 -0.84 13.94
CA PRO A 154 -0.66 -2.27 13.71
C PRO A 154 -0.36 -3.07 14.97
N ALA A 155 0.41 -2.51 15.92
CA ALA A 155 0.80 -3.19 17.16
C ALA A 155 -0.40 -3.64 18.01
N SER A 156 -1.47 -2.84 18.07
CA SER A 156 -2.70 -3.19 18.80
C SER A 156 -3.78 -3.84 17.93
N THR A 157 -3.51 -4.09 16.64
CA THR A 157 -4.52 -4.59 15.69
C THR A 157 -3.99 -5.72 14.83
N THR A 158 -3.57 -5.43 13.59
CA THR A 158 -3.15 -6.42 12.58
C THR A 158 -1.98 -7.30 13.01
N HIS A 159 -1.11 -6.81 13.88
CA HIS A 159 0.07 -7.53 14.37
C HIS A 159 -0.07 -7.90 15.86
N SER A 160 -1.25 -7.73 16.45
CA SER A 160 -1.50 -8.02 17.88
C SER A 160 -1.27 -9.48 18.29
N GLN A 161 -1.25 -10.42 17.33
CA GLN A 161 -0.96 -11.84 17.58
C GLN A 161 0.54 -12.15 17.66
N LEU A 162 1.41 -11.21 17.28
CA LEU A 162 2.86 -11.36 17.36
C LEU A 162 3.38 -10.97 18.74
N SER A 163 4.53 -11.55 19.10
CA SER A 163 5.33 -11.06 20.24
C SER A 163 5.82 -9.63 19.98
N VAL A 164 6.20 -8.89 21.02
CA VAL A 164 6.73 -7.53 20.86
C VAL A 164 8.02 -7.55 20.03
N GLU A 165 8.85 -8.57 20.24
CA GLU A 165 10.09 -8.80 19.50
C GLU A 165 9.82 -9.00 18.01
N ASP A 166 8.84 -9.84 17.66
CA ASP A 166 8.44 -10.10 16.27
C ASP A 166 7.80 -8.88 15.62
N GLN A 167 7.02 -8.08 16.38
CA GLN A 167 6.49 -6.81 15.89
C GLN A 167 7.62 -5.87 15.48
N ILE A 168 8.61 -5.67 16.35
CA ILE A 168 9.77 -4.81 16.07
C ILE A 168 10.57 -5.36 14.87
N ALA A 169 10.80 -6.67 14.81
CA ALA A 169 11.50 -7.31 13.70
C ALA A 169 10.77 -7.13 12.35
N SER A 170 9.44 -7.03 12.36
CA SER A 170 8.62 -6.72 11.18
C SER A 170 8.57 -5.24 10.81
N GLY A 171 9.23 -4.36 11.59
CA GLY A 171 9.22 -2.91 11.41
C GLY A 171 8.01 -2.21 12.03
N VAL A 172 7.29 -2.88 12.94
CA VAL A 172 6.16 -2.32 13.69
C VAL A 172 6.63 -1.97 15.10
N SER A 173 6.95 -0.70 15.33
CA SER A 173 7.18 -0.20 16.68
C SER A 173 5.86 -0.07 17.44
N GLN A 174 5.95 -0.02 18.78
CA GLN A 174 4.77 0.12 19.63
C GLN A 174 4.01 1.44 19.40
N GLY A 175 4.65 2.49 18.86
CA GLY A 175 4.00 3.77 18.57
C GLY A 175 3.67 3.97 17.09
N TYR A 176 3.84 2.95 16.25
CA TYR A 176 3.71 3.08 14.81
C TYR A 176 2.25 3.17 14.36
N VAL A 177 1.89 4.26 13.71
CA VAL A 177 0.59 4.47 13.06
C VAL A 177 0.79 4.55 11.55
N ARG A 178 -0.07 3.86 10.80
CA ARG A 178 -0.10 3.92 9.34
C ARG A 178 -1.35 4.65 8.86
N LEU A 179 -1.16 5.63 7.99
CA LEU A 179 -2.24 6.39 7.35
C LEU A 179 -2.28 6.12 5.85
N SER A 180 -3.47 5.81 5.33
CA SER A 180 -3.79 5.82 3.91
C SER A 180 -4.65 7.06 3.65
N ILE A 181 -4.04 8.14 3.20
CA ILE A 181 -4.70 9.44 3.04
C ILE A 181 -5.58 9.45 1.81
N GLY A 182 -6.83 9.86 2.00
CA GLY A 182 -7.91 9.91 1.03
C GLY A 182 -7.97 11.21 0.22
N LEU A 183 -9.18 11.50 -0.25
CA LEU A 183 -9.50 12.58 -1.17
C LEU A 183 -10.27 13.73 -0.52
N GLU A 184 -10.54 13.64 0.78
CA GLU A 184 -11.20 14.69 1.56
C GLU A 184 -10.44 16.02 1.47
N HIS A 185 -11.09 17.11 1.90
CA HIS A 185 -10.41 18.38 2.00
C HIS A 185 -9.25 18.26 3.00
N ILE A 186 -8.08 18.77 2.62
CA ILE A 186 -6.87 18.59 3.43
C ILE A 186 -7.03 19.18 4.83
N ASP A 187 -7.74 20.30 4.96
CA ASP A 187 -7.95 20.95 6.24
C ASP A 187 -8.76 20.08 7.20
N ASP A 188 -9.73 19.31 6.70
CA ASP A 188 -10.53 18.39 7.51
C ASP A 188 -9.70 17.19 7.97
N ILE A 189 -8.84 16.67 7.09
CA ILE A 189 -7.89 15.59 7.42
C ILE A 189 -6.91 16.06 8.50
N ILE A 190 -6.32 17.25 8.34
CA ILE A 190 -5.39 17.81 9.31
C ILE A 190 -6.10 18.11 10.64
N ALA A 191 -7.33 18.63 10.60
CA ALA A 191 -8.10 18.91 11.80
C ALA A 191 -8.39 17.62 12.60
N ASP A 192 -8.80 16.54 11.92
CA ASP A 192 -9.06 15.25 12.58
C ASP A 192 -7.77 14.64 13.17
N ILE A 193 -6.67 14.69 12.43
CA ILE A 193 -5.37 14.22 12.94
C ILE A 193 -4.92 15.10 14.13
N THR A 194 -5.11 16.41 14.07
CA THR A 194 -4.70 17.34 15.13
C THR A 194 -5.41 17.03 16.44
N GLN A 195 -6.74 16.95 16.42
CA GLN A 195 -7.51 16.68 17.64
C GLN A 195 -7.20 15.28 18.22
N ALA A 196 -6.93 14.29 17.36
CA ALA A 196 -6.57 12.94 17.79
C ALA A 196 -5.16 12.90 18.41
N LEU A 197 -4.19 13.66 17.86
CA LEU A 197 -2.86 13.80 18.44
C LEU A 197 -2.92 14.45 19.82
N GLU A 198 -3.68 15.53 19.98
CA GLU A 198 -3.82 16.23 21.26
C GLU A 198 -4.42 15.34 22.35
N LYS A 199 -5.41 14.52 22.01
CA LYS A 199 -6.00 13.53 22.94
C LYS A 199 -5.05 12.37 23.25
N SER A 200 -4.14 12.03 22.34
CA SER A 200 -3.17 10.95 22.53
C SER A 200 -2.00 11.33 23.45
N ALA A 201 -1.71 12.63 23.59
CA ALA A 201 -0.62 13.16 24.40
C ALA A 201 -0.88 13.15 25.92
N GLY A 202 -2.14 12.97 26.32
CA GLY A 202 -2.57 12.80 27.72
C GLY A 202 -2.29 11.41 28.27
#